data_AF-A0A2N9Y2X1-F1
#
_entry.id   AF-A0A2N9Y2X1-F1
#
_cell.length_a   1.000
_cell.length_b   1.000
_cell.length_c   1.000
_cell.angle_alpha   90.00
_cell.angle_beta   90.00
_cell.angle_gamma   90.00
#
_symmetry.space_group_name_H-M   'P 1'
#
loop_
_entity.id
_entity.type
_entity.pdbx_description
1 polymer ?
#
loop_
_entity_poly.entity_id
_entity_poly.type
_entity_poly.pdbx_seq_one_letter_code
_entity_poly.pdbx_strand_id
1 'polypeptide(L)'
;MSFISDPGKTDCRQDTSAGSRKLLLPVNDSPALFSHHTISIGNNTIHQICMPLADTAVLHKIGQIHNIFLPDNIRQSRHKRQTEFIAGRLAAKYALLQYGYSNFNLKTGSQGQPLFPESLQGSLSHTSNQRQCLAIACVQKKQPTNRFLGIDIEYQQHQSIMNEHKSTLSLFLRAAELRYITKHSTDLPLMALLLFSAKESIIKAWFHQYQKLINFTDIAFQSYRHSYLNFLIDSTLTHTNPQTAEVCFHCTKEKIITIAYI
;
A
#
# COMPACT_ATOMS: atom_id res chain seq x y z
N MET A 1 -1.67 -26.29 -30.46
CA MET A 1 -0.91 -27.07 -29.46
C MET A 1 -1.53 -26.81 -28.10
N SER A 2 -2.21 -27.84 -27.62
CA SER A 2 -2.97 -27.92 -26.38
C SER A 2 -2.05 -28.02 -25.16
N PHE A 3 -2.35 -27.28 -24.10
CA PHE A 3 -1.92 -27.62 -22.75
C PHE A 3 -3.12 -27.50 -21.79
N ILE A 4 -3.59 -28.66 -21.35
CA ILE A 4 -4.46 -28.86 -20.20
C ILE A 4 -3.55 -29.40 -19.09
N SER A 5 -3.62 -28.83 -17.88
CA SER A 5 -3.36 -29.55 -16.64
C SER A 5 -3.94 -28.79 -15.44
N ASP A 6 -5.07 -29.35 -14.97
CA ASP A 6 -5.71 -29.44 -13.65
C ASP A 6 -5.13 -28.66 -12.42
N PRO A 7 -5.96 -28.02 -11.56
CA PRO A 7 -5.51 -27.41 -10.32
C PRO A 7 -5.52 -28.42 -9.17
N GLY A 8 -4.35 -29.00 -8.88
CA GLY A 8 -4.13 -29.81 -7.69
C GLY A 8 -4.26 -28.97 -6.41
N LYS A 9 -5.11 -29.44 -5.49
CA LYS A 9 -5.14 -29.02 -4.08
C LYS A 9 -3.73 -29.14 -3.49
N THR A 10 -3.15 -28.03 -3.05
CA THR A 10 -1.97 -28.04 -2.17
C THR A 10 -2.26 -27.24 -0.92
N ASP A 11 -2.18 -27.96 0.20
CA ASP A 11 -2.23 -27.50 1.58
C ASP A 11 -1.14 -26.45 1.82
N CYS A 12 -1.52 -25.17 1.87
CA CYS A 12 -0.62 -24.06 2.19
C CYS A 12 -0.39 -24.01 3.70
N ARG A 13 0.57 -24.81 4.20
CA ARG A 13 1.24 -24.51 5.46
C ARG A 13 2.29 -23.44 5.20
N GLN A 14 1.95 -22.18 5.46
CA GLN A 14 2.92 -21.09 5.56
C GLN A 14 3.38 -21.00 7.02
N ASP A 15 4.68 -21.18 7.24
CA ASP A 15 5.33 -20.91 8.52
C ASP A 15 5.21 -19.42 8.84
N THR A 16 4.23 -19.08 9.70
CA THR A 16 4.07 -17.75 10.26
C THR A 16 4.91 -17.64 11.53
N SER A 17 6.19 -17.28 11.43
CA SER A 17 6.91 -16.80 12.61
C SER A 17 6.55 -15.33 12.84
N ALA A 18 5.45 -15.09 13.55
CA ALA A 18 5.08 -13.77 14.05
C ALA A 18 6.04 -13.35 15.17
N GLY A 19 7.19 -12.79 14.80
CA GLY A 19 8.12 -12.19 15.75
C GLY A 19 7.60 -10.83 16.23
N SER A 20 6.77 -10.83 17.27
CA SER A 20 6.35 -9.60 17.96
C SER A 20 7.53 -8.98 18.73
N ARG A 21 8.39 -8.21 18.07
CA ARG A 21 9.31 -7.30 18.77
C ARG A 21 8.55 -6.04 19.16
N LYS A 22 8.12 -5.98 20.41
CA LYS A 22 7.52 -4.81 21.06
C LYS A 22 8.62 -3.73 21.20
N LEU A 23 8.81 -2.90 20.18
CA LEU A 23 9.56 -1.66 20.35
C LEU A 23 8.63 -0.68 21.06
N LEU A 24 8.57 -0.81 22.39
CA LEU A 24 7.79 0.07 23.26
C LEU A 24 8.41 1.47 23.20
N LEU A 25 7.72 2.39 22.53
CA LEU A 25 7.81 3.79 22.94
C LEU A 25 7.25 3.87 24.36
N PRO A 26 7.91 4.55 25.32
CA PRO A 26 7.33 4.74 26.63
C PRO A 26 6.12 5.65 26.47
N VAL A 27 4.92 5.07 26.56
CA VAL A 27 3.67 5.82 26.69
C VAL A 27 3.14 5.48 28.08
N ASN A 28 3.44 6.35 29.05
CA ASN A 28 2.76 6.32 30.33
C ASN A 28 1.28 6.67 30.11
N ASP A 29 0.40 5.81 30.63
CA ASP A 29 -1.03 6.01 30.92
C ASP A 29 -1.93 6.64 29.85
N SER A 30 -2.02 5.99 28.70
CA SER A 30 -3.24 6.00 27.89
C SER A 30 -3.42 4.64 27.21
N PRO A 31 -4.62 4.04 27.20
CA PRO A 31 -4.84 2.83 26.40
C PRO A 31 -4.39 3.14 24.99
N ALA A 32 -3.54 2.29 24.41
CA ALA A 32 -2.95 2.54 23.10
C ALA A 32 -4.09 2.77 22.09
N LEU A 33 -4.25 4.02 21.64
CA LEU A 33 -5.30 4.45 20.71
C LEU A 33 -5.09 3.88 19.29
N PHE A 34 -4.00 3.15 19.08
CA PHE A 34 -3.70 2.41 17.86
C PHE A 34 -2.81 1.21 18.21
N SER A 35 -2.79 0.21 17.34
CA SER A 35 -1.81 -0.88 17.40
C SER A 35 -0.77 -0.75 16.30
N HIS A 36 0.44 -1.24 16.57
CA HIS A 36 1.53 -1.36 15.61
C HIS A 36 1.95 -2.83 15.50
N HIS A 37 2.12 -3.31 14.27
CA HIS A 37 2.69 -4.62 13.99
C HIS A 37 3.55 -4.58 12.74
N THR A 38 4.42 -5.57 12.61
CA THR A 38 5.27 -5.76 11.43
C THR A 38 4.83 -6.98 10.64
N ILE A 39 4.83 -6.87 9.31
CA ILE A 39 4.51 -7.95 8.39
C ILE A 39 5.70 -8.12 7.45
N SER A 40 6.20 -9.35 7.34
CA SER A 40 7.26 -9.69 6.39
C SER A 40 6.63 -10.17 5.08
N ILE A 41 6.95 -9.50 3.97
CA ILE A 41 6.52 -9.89 2.63
C ILE A 41 7.75 -9.85 1.71
N GLY A 42 8.20 -11.04 1.28
CA GLY A 42 9.50 -11.18 0.63
C GLY A 42 10.61 -10.66 1.54
N ASN A 43 11.45 -9.78 1.01
CA ASN A 43 12.55 -9.15 1.76
C ASN A 43 12.14 -7.83 2.46
N ASN A 44 10.86 -7.47 2.43
CA ASN A 44 10.36 -6.23 3.01
C ASN A 44 9.81 -6.44 4.40
N THR A 45 10.14 -5.51 5.30
CA THR A 45 9.42 -5.33 6.55
C THR A 45 8.41 -4.20 6.37
N ILE A 46 7.12 -4.52 6.46
CA ILE A 46 6.02 -3.56 6.42
C ILE A 46 5.61 -3.23 7.85
N HIS A 47 5.62 -1.95 8.20
CA HIS A 47 5.08 -1.46 9.45
C HIS A 47 3.63 -1.07 9.24
N GLN A 48 2.72 -1.73 9.95
CA GLN A 48 1.30 -1.45 9.88
C GLN A 48 0.80 -0.82 11.18
N ILE A 49 -0.04 0.20 11.03
CA ILE A 49 -0.83 0.81 12.09
C ILE A 49 -2.30 0.45 11.88
N CYS A 50 -2.99 0.09 12.96
CA CYS A 50 -4.44 0.03 13.02
C CYS A 50 -4.92 1.11 13.99
N MET A 51 -5.69 2.08 13.51
CA MET A 51 -6.18 3.21 14.30
C MET A 51 -7.69 3.34 14.16
N PRO A 52 -8.49 3.23 15.24
CA PRO A 52 -9.91 3.58 15.23
C PRO A 52 -10.12 5.02 14.76
N LEU A 53 -11.24 5.27 14.10
CA LEU A 53 -11.68 6.65 13.87
C LEU A 53 -11.95 7.30 15.23
N ALA A 54 -11.46 8.53 15.40
CA ALA A 54 -11.55 9.24 16.67
C ALA A 54 -11.81 10.73 16.42
N ASP A 55 -12.26 11.44 17.46
CA ASP A 55 -12.53 12.87 17.36
C ASP A 55 -11.25 13.68 17.17
N THR A 56 -11.39 14.85 16.53
CA THR A 56 -10.29 15.78 16.22
C THR A 56 -9.40 16.07 17.43
N ALA A 57 -9.97 16.26 18.62
CA ALA A 57 -9.19 16.53 19.83
C ALA A 57 -8.25 15.38 20.20
N VAL A 58 -8.74 14.13 20.08
CA VAL A 58 -7.94 12.92 20.33
C VAL A 58 -6.85 12.79 19.28
N LEU A 59 -7.19 12.99 18.00
CA LEU A 59 -6.25 12.90 16.88
C LEU A 59 -5.14 13.96 16.99
N HIS A 60 -5.46 15.19 17.35
CA HIS A 60 -4.47 16.24 17.60
C HIS A 60 -3.54 15.89 18.76
N LYS A 61 -4.08 15.31 19.85
CA LYS A 61 -3.28 14.85 20.99
C LYS A 61 -2.32 13.73 20.59
N ILE A 62 -2.76 12.76 19.78
CA ILE A 62 -1.89 11.71 19.22
C ILE A 62 -0.78 12.36 18.37
N GLY A 63 -1.14 13.28 17.49
CA GLY A 63 -0.17 14.01 16.66
C GLY A 63 0.90 14.70 17.49
N GLN A 64 0.52 15.38 18.58
CA GLN A 64 1.45 16.04 19.50
C GLN A 64 2.36 15.04 20.23
N ILE A 65 1.80 14.00 20.86
CA ILE A 65 2.55 12.98 21.61
C ILE A 65 3.60 12.30 20.72
N HIS A 66 3.24 12.02 19.47
CA HIS A 66 4.12 11.34 18.53
C HIS A 66 4.95 12.29 17.65
N ASN A 67 4.94 13.60 17.91
CA ASN A 67 5.66 14.60 17.13
C ASN A 67 5.39 14.51 15.62
N ILE A 68 4.11 14.40 15.25
CA ILE A 68 3.62 14.41 13.88
C ILE A 68 3.10 15.81 13.57
N PHE A 69 3.67 16.46 12.56
CA PHE A 69 3.16 17.75 12.10
C PHE A 69 1.88 17.54 11.30
N LEU A 70 0.78 18.16 11.73
CA LEU A 70 -0.48 18.23 10.99
C LEU A 70 -0.55 19.58 10.27
N PRO A 71 -0.42 19.61 8.93
CA PRO A 71 -0.64 20.83 8.15
C PRO A 71 -2.10 21.29 8.25
N ASP A 72 -2.36 22.57 8.00
CA ASP A 72 -3.69 23.17 8.23
C ASP A 72 -4.80 22.50 7.41
N ASN A 73 -4.52 22.12 6.16
CA ASN A 73 -5.48 21.40 5.32
C ASN A 73 -5.87 20.02 5.89
N ILE A 74 -4.99 19.38 6.67
CA ILE A 74 -5.31 18.15 7.41
C ILE A 74 -6.01 18.49 8.72
N ARG A 75 -5.50 19.47 9.48
CA ARG A 75 -6.07 19.92 10.75
C ARG A 75 -7.54 20.35 10.63
N GLN A 76 -7.91 20.94 9.50
CA GLN A 76 -9.27 21.40 9.19
C GLN A 76 -10.11 20.35 8.45
N SER A 77 -9.54 19.20 8.09
CA SER A 77 -10.25 18.13 7.38
C SER A 77 -11.16 17.33 8.30
N ARG A 78 -12.03 16.50 7.72
CA ARG A 78 -12.88 15.56 8.48
C ARG A 78 -12.02 14.58 9.29
N HIS A 79 -12.53 14.10 10.42
CA HIS A 79 -11.85 13.17 11.33
C HIS A 79 -11.26 11.96 10.60
N LYS A 80 -11.97 11.37 9.63
CA LYS A 80 -11.45 10.25 8.81
C LYS A 80 -10.12 10.59 8.12
N ARG A 81 -10.02 11.77 7.51
CA ARG A 81 -8.80 12.20 6.79
C ARG A 81 -7.66 12.51 7.76
N GLN A 82 -7.97 13.06 8.93
CA GLN A 82 -6.99 13.25 10.00
C GLN A 82 -6.45 11.90 10.51
N THR A 83 -7.33 10.93 10.76
CA THR A 83 -6.95 9.57 11.18
C THR A 83 -6.02 8.91 10.16
N GLU A 84 -6.37 8.96 8.87
CA GLU A 84 -5.56 8.42 7.77
C GLU A 84 -4.16 9.04 7.73
N PHE A 85 -4.09 10.37 7.83
CA PHE A 85 -2.81 11.07 7.81
C PHE A 85 -1.94 10.69 9.01
N ILE A 86 -2.49 10.70 10.23
CA ILE A 86 -1.75 10.35 11.45
C ILE A 86 -1.31 8.89 11.42
N ALA A 87 -2.21 7.95 11.09
CA ALA A 87 -1.90 6.53 11.01
C ALA A 87 -0.78 6.27 9.99
N GLY A 88 -0.83 6.92 8.83
CA GLY A 88 0.22 6.85 7.82
C GLY A 88 1.56 7.39 8.30
N ARG A 89 1.57 8.54 8.99
CA ARG A 89 2.80 9.13 9.54
C ARG A 89 3.37 8.31 10.70
N LEU A 90 2.53 7.69 11.53
CA LEU A 90 2.97 6.72 12.53
C LEU A 90 3.63 5.50 11.88
N ALA A 91 2.99 4.89 10.87
CA ALA A 91 3.54 3.74 10.17
C ALA A 91 4.93 4.05 9.60
N ALA A 92 5.09 5.20 8.95
CA ALA A 92 6.36 5.66 8.42
C ALA A 92 7.39 5.94 9.52
N LYS A 93 6.98 6.53 10.64
CA LYS A 93 7.87 6.75 11.79
C LYS A 93 8.41 5.44 12.35
N TYR A 94 7.57 4.42 12.50
CA TYR A 94 8.04 3.10 12.94
C TYR A 94 8.99 2.44 11.94
N ALA A 95 8.75 2.58 10.63
CA ALA A 95 9.68 2.09 9.61
C ALA A 95 11.02 2.82 9.64
N LEU A 96 11.01 4.14 9.86
CA LEU A 96 12.20 4.98 9.94
C LEU A 96 13.07 4.72 11.19
N LEU A 97 12.45 4.30 12.31
CA LEU A 97 13.18 3.96 13.54
C LEU A 97 14.22 2.87 13.32
N GLN A 98 13.94 1.89 12.46
CA GLN A 98 14.89 0.81 12.12
C GLN A 98 16.18 1.33 11.45
N TYR A 99 16.15 2.54 10.92
CA TYR A 99 17.26 3.20 10.26
C TYR A 99 17.84 4.36 11.09
N GLY A 100 17.48 4.48 12.38
CA GLY A 100 18.00 5.50 13.29
C GLY A 100 17.31 6.87 13.21
N TYR A 101 16.23 6.99 12.45
CA TYR A 101 15.50 8.26 12.27
C TYR A 101 14.34 8.40 13.28
N SER A 102 14.67 8.63 14.56
CA SER A 102 13.66 8.70 15.65
C SER A 102 12.80 9.96 15.67
N ASN A 103 13.36 11.09 15.21
CA ASN A 103 12.71 12.40 15.24
C ASN A 103 12.46 12.98 13.84
N PHE A 104 12.51 12.14 12.80
CA PHE A 104 12.29 12.61 11.43
C PHE A 104 10.82 12.93 11.18
N ASN A 105 10.53 14.16 10.79
CA ASN A 105 9.18 14.59 10.43
C ASN A 105 8.98 14.44 8.92
N LEU A 106 8.22 13.41 8.53
CA LEU A 106 7.95 13.07 7.13
C LEU A 106 7.05 14.13 6.48
N LYS A 107 7.66 15.02 5.71
CA LYS A 107 6.97 16.07 4.96
C LYS A 107 6.17 15.50 3.80
N THR A 108 5.23 16.30 3.29
CA THR A 108 4.46 16.01 2.08
C THR A 108 5.01 16.87 0.93
N GLY A 109 5.30 16.24 -0.20
CA GLY A 109 5.75 16.92 -1.42
C GLY A 109 4.60 17.59 -2.18
N SER A 110 4.94 18.28 -3.25
CA SER A 110 3.99 19.06 -4.06
C SER A 110 2.88 18.23 -4.71
N GLN A 111 3.11 16.93 -4.93
CA GLN A 111 2.13 15.99 -5.50
C GLN A 111 1.54 15.06 -4.43
N GLY A 112 1.67 15.42 -3.15
CA GLY A 112 1.13 14.61 -2.04
C GLY A 112 2.01 13.45 -1.61
N GLN A 113 3.14 13.21 -2.27
CA GLN A 113 4.06 12.12 -1.96
C GLN A 113 4.78 12.34 -0.61
N PRO A 114 5.05 11.28 0.18
CA PRO A 114 5.89 11.39 1.37
C PRO A 114 7.36 11.69 1.00
N LEU A 115 7.99 12.59 1.73
CA LEU A 115 9.41 12.94 1.54
C LEU A 115 10.29 12.23 2.57
N PHE A 116 10.76 11.03 2.22
CA PHE A 116 11.70 10.24 3.02
C PHE A 116 13.10 10.88 3.08
N PRO A 117 13.94 10.54 4.09
CA PRO A 117 15.33 10.97 4.13
C PRO A 117 16.09 10.63 2.85
N GLU A 118 17.06 11.45 2.46
CA GLU A 118 17.76 11.30 1.18
C GLU A 118 18.38 9.91 0.97
N SER A 119 18.94 9.32 2.03
CA SER A 119 19.58 7.99 2.04
C SER A 119 18.59 6.82 1.95
N LEU A 120 17.28 7.07 2.10
CA LEU A 120 16.23 6.06 2.16
C LEU A 120 15.20 6.29 1.06
N GLN A 121 14.64 5.20 0.55
CA GLN A 121 13.40 5.23 -0.22
C GLN A 121 12.33 4.48 0.57
N GLY A 122 11.08 4.87 0.38
CA GLY A 122 9.98 4.23 1.06
C GLY A 122 8.66 4.57 0.41
N SER A 123 7.62 3.85 0.80
CA SER A 123 6.25 4.10 0.38
C SER A 123 5.34 3.99 1.59
N LEU A 124 4.22 4.71 1.55
CA LEU A 124 3.14 4.53 2.51
C LEU A 124 1.81 4.38 1.77
N SER A 125 0.88 3.65 2.38
CA SER A 125 -0.52 3.64 1.95
C SER A 125 -1.45 3.50 3.15
N HIS A 126 -2.73 3.84 2.96
CA HIS A 126 -3.75 3.70 3.98
C HIS A 126 -5.09 3.35 3.36
N THR A 127 -5.94 2.67 4.12
CA THR A 127 -7.31 2.34 3.74
C THR A 127 -8.18 2.38 5.00
N SER A 128 -9.42 2.82 4.85
CA SER A 128 -10.31 3.09 5.97
C SER A 128 -11.69 2.54 5.72
N ASN A 129 -12.28 1.93 6.75
CA ASN A 129 -13.70 1.59 6.78
C ASN A 129 -14.44 2.54 7.73
N GLN A 130 -15.69 2.22 8.09
CA GLN A 130 -16.52 3.07 8.96
C GLN A 130 -16.03 3.14 10.41
N ARG A 131 -15.14 2.24 10.85
CA ARG A 131 -14.71 2.10 12.24
C ARG A 131 -13.26 2.47 12.46
N GLN A 132 -12.38 2.18 11.51
CA GLN A 132 -10.94 2.32 11.68
C GLN A 132 -10.19 2.49 10.34
N CYS A 133 -8.94 2.91 10.46
CA CYS A 133 -7.96 3.04 9.39
C CYS A 133 -6.84 2.01 9.58
N LEU A 134 -6.47 1.32 8.50
CA LEU A 134 -5.17 0.66 8.38
C LEU A 134 -4.22 1.58 7.61
N ALA A 135 -3.00 1.71 8.09
CA ALA A 135 -1.95 2.36 7.34
C ALA A 135 -0.69 1.52 7.35
N ILE A 136 0.04 1.49 6.25
CA ILE A 136 1.29 0.76 6.11
C ILE A 136 2.40 1.68 5.63
N ALA A 137 3.63 1.39 6.04
CA ALA A 137 4.83 1.98 5.47
C ALA A 137 5.92 0.92 5.32
N CYS A 138 6.74 1.06 4.28
CA CYS A 138 7.93 0.27 4.06
C CYS A 138 9.07 1.21 3.65
N VAL A 139 10.27 0.96 4.19
CA VAL A 139 11.45 1.80 3.98
C VAL A 139 12.66 0.90 3.77
N GLN A 140 13.50 1.25 2.79
CA GLN A 140 14.78 0.59 2.53
C GLN A 140 15.87 1.62 2.23
N LYS A 141 17.13 1.23 2.42
CA LYS A 141 18.28 2.03 1.98
C LYS A 141 18.25 2.19 0.46
N LYS A 142 18.55 3.40 -0.02
CA LYS A 142 18.84 3.59 -1.45
C LYS A 142 20.19 2.95 -1.77
N GLN A 143 20.20 2.15 -2.83
CA GLN A 143 21.42 1.62 -3.43
C GLN A 143 21.26 1.75 -4.96
N PRO A 144 22.36 1.92 -5.71
CA PRO A 144 22.29 2.08 -7.16
C PRO A 144 21.54 0.95 -7.89
N THR A 145 21.57 -0.26 -7.32
CA THR A 145 20.92 -1.46 -7.85
C THR A 145 19.49 -1.66 -7.37
N ASN A 146 19.02 -0.87 -6.40
CA ASN A 146 17.68 -1.06 -5.83
C ASN A 146 16.62 -0.49 -6.76
N ARG A 147 15.67 -1.34 -7.15
CA ARG A 147 14.42 -0.95 -7.78
C ARG A 147 13.65 0.04 -6.90
N PHE A 148 12.82 0.87 -7.52
CA PHE A 148 11.96 1.77 -6.77
C PHE A 148 10.76 1.00 -6.25
N LEU A 149 10.45 1.19 -4.97
CA LEU A 149 9.34 0.49 -4.31
C LEU A 149 8.09 1.37 -4.20
N GLY A 150 6.95 0.74 -4.36
CA GLY A 150 5.64 1.30 -4.02
C GLY A 150 4.82 0.24 -3.30
N ILE A 151 4.02 0.67 -2.31
CA ILE A 151 3.13 -0.24 -1.57
C ILE A 151 1.71 0.30 -1.58
N ASP A 152 0.76 -0.62 -1.51
CA ASP A 152 -0.63 -0.30 -1.32
C ASP A 152 -1.33 -1.27 -0.36
N ILE A 153 -2.40 -0.81 0.29
CA ILE A 153 -3.23 -1.61 1.18
C ILE A 153 -4.71 -1.33 0.93
N GLU A 154 -5.51 -2.39 0.83
CA GLU A 154 -6.95 -2.31 0.76
C GLU A 154 -7.62 -3.24 1.77
N TYR A 155 -8.78 -2.84 2.29
CA TYR A 155 -9.63 -3.77 3.03
C TYR A 155 -10.26 -4.77 2.06
N GLN A 156 -10.21 -6.08 2.34
CA GLN A 156 -10.78 -7.07 1.44
C GLN A 156 -12.29 -6.84 1.23
N GLN A 157 -13.01 -6.39 2.27
CA GLN A 157 -14.44 -6.05 2.16
C GLN A 157 -14.74 -4.96 1.12
N HIS A 158 -13.77 -4.13 0.71
CA HIS A 158 -13.96 -3.15 -0.37
C HIS A 158 -14.23 -3.81 -1.73
N GLN A 159 -14.08 -5.12 -1.86
CA GLN A 159 -14.51 -5.86 -3.04
C GLN A 159 -16.01 -5.68 -3.31
N SER A 160 -16.84 -5.43 -2.28
CA SER A 160 -18.27 -5.15 -2.48
C SER A 160 -18.48 -3.89 -3.33
N ILE A 161 -17.63 -2.87 -3.16
CA ILE A 161 -17.65 -1.64 -3.96
C ILE A 161 -17.40 -1.97 -5.44
N MET A 162 -16.47 -2.88 -5.73
CA MET A 162 -16.18 -3.33 -7.10
C MET A 162 -17.38 -4.04 -7.74
N ASN A 163 -18.20 -4.71 -6.94
CA ASN A 163 -19.40 -5.39 -7.40
C ASN A 163 -20.62 -4.45 -7.54
N GLU A 164 -20.79 -3.52 -6.59
CA GLU A 164 -21.90 -2.55 -6.56
C GLU A 164 -21.75 -1.50 -7.67
N HIS A 165 -20.52 -1.13 -8.00
CA HIS A 165 -20.20 -0.07 -8.96
C HIS A 165 -19.44 -0.59 -10.18
N LYS A 166 -19.94 -1.64 -10.84
CA LYS A 166 -19.25 -2.25 -12.01
C LYS A 166 -18.89 -1.27 -13.12
N SER A 167 -19.64 -0.18 -13.28
CA SER A 167 -19.33 0.88 -14.25
C SER A 167 -18.04 1.64 -13.95
N THR A 168 -17.56 1.65 -12.70
CA THR A 168 -16.31 2.32 -12.30
C THR A 168 -15.07 1.47 -12.58
N LEU A 169 -15.24 0.18 -12.88
CA LEU A 169 -14.12 -0.72 -13.23
C LEU A 169 -13.34 -0.21 -14.44
N SER A 170 -14.02 0.44 -15.40
CA SER A 170 -13.37 1.03 -16.59
C SER A 170 -12.47 2.23 -16.28
N LEU A 171 -12.56 2.82 -15.08
CA LEU A 171 -11.69 3.92 -14.65
C LEU A 171 -10.25 3.45 -14.40
N PHE A 172 -10.07 2.16 -14.08
CA PHE A 172 -8.75 1.61 -13.77
C PHE A 172 -8.41 0.32 -14.52
N LEU A 173 -9.39 -0.37 -15.12
CA LEU A 173 -9.18 -1.53 -15.97
C LEU A 173 -9.40 -1.19 -17.44
N ARG A 174 -8.43 -1.54 -18.28
CA ARG A 174 -8.60 -1.60 -19.73
C ARG A 174 -9.64 -2.68 -20.07
N ALA A 175 -10.35 -2.50 -21.18
CA ALA A 175 -11.35 -3.47 -21.64
C ALA A 175 -10.80 -4.89 -21.81
N ALA A 176 -9.53 -5.03 -22.20
CA ALA A 176 -8.85 -6.33 -22.29
C ALA A 176 -8.63 -6.99 -20.93
N GLU A 177 -8.26 -6.21 -19.90
CA GLU A 177 -8.08 -6.71 -18.54
C GLU A 177 -9.41 -7.15 -17.94
N LEU A 178 -10.46 -6.33 -18.10
CA LEU A 178 -11.80 -6.65 -17.62
C LEU A 178 -12.33 -7.95 -18.24
N ARG A 179 -12.20 -8.09 -19.58
CA ARG A 179 -12.54 -9.34 -20.29
C ARG A 179 -11.74 -10.54 -19.76
N TYR A 180 -10.44 -10.37 -19.55
CA TYR A 180 -9.58 -11.44 -19.05
C TYR A 180 -10.03 -11.91 -17.66
N ILE A 181 -10.15 -11.00 -16.68
CA ILE A 181 -10.53 -11.39 -15.32
C ILE A 181 -11.96 -11.92 -15.24
N THR A 182 -12.86 -11.46 -16.12
CA THR A 182 -14.23 -11.99 -16.20
C THR A 182 -14.26 -13.44 -16.68
N LYS A 183 -13.34 -13.81 -17.58
CA LYS A 183 -13.24 -15.18 -18.11
C LYS A 183 -12.48 -16.12 -17.18
N HIS A 184 -11.49 -15.61 -16.43
CA HIS A 184 -10.49 -16.45 -15.75
C HIS A 184 -10.51 -16.38 -14.22
N SER A 185 -11.13 -15.35 -13.61
CA SER A 185 -11.23 -15.27 -12.16
C SER A 185 -12.50 -15.96 -11.63
N THR A 186 -12.37 -16.71 -10.54
CA THR A 186 -13.52 -17.24 -9.80
C THR A 186 -14.20 -16.19 -8.92
N ASP A 187 -13.48 -15.13 -8.56
CA ASP A 187 -13.98 -13.98 -7.80
C ASP A 187 -13.58 -12.69 -8.52
N LEU A 188 -14.47 -12.19 -9.38
CA LEU A 188 -14.21 -10.98 -10.17
C LEU A 188 -14.05 -9.74 -9.28
N PRO A 189 -14.93 -9.45 -8.30
CA PRO A 189 -14.76 -8.30 -7.41
C PRO A 189 -13.44 -8.30 -6.64
N LEU A 190 -13.02 -9.46 -6.10
CA LEU A 190 -11.74 -9.56 -5.41
C LEU A 190 -10.57 -9.31 -6.36
N MET A 191 -10.60 -9.91 -7.55
CA MET A 191 -9.53 -9.73 -8.54
C MET A 191 -9.46 -8.28 -9.04
N ALA A 192 -10.60 -7.61 -9.21
CA ALA A 192 -10.64 -6.19 -9.55
C ALA A 192 -10.02 -5.33 -8.44
N LEU A 193 -10.34 -5.60 -7.17
CA LEU A 193 -9.72 -4.90 -6.02
C LEU A 193 -8.21 -5.15 -5.95
N LEU A 194 -7.77 -6.38 -6.21
CA LEU A 194 -6.36 -6.72 -6.25
C LEU A 194 -5.62 -5.96 -7.36
N LEU A 195 -6.19 -5.90 -8.58
CA LEU A 195 -5.60 -5.14 -9.69
C LEU A 195 -5.59 -3.64 -9.42
N PHE A 196 -6.64 -3.10 -8.78
CA PHE A 196 -6.66 -1.70 -8.35
C PHE A 196 -5.47 -1.41 -7.41
N SER A 197 -5.34 -2.20 -6.33
CA SER A 197 -4.26 -2.04 -5.35
C SER A 197 -2.88 -2.21 -5.99
N ALA A 198 -2.71 -3.20 -6.87
CA ALA A 198 -1.46 -3.43 -7.59
C ALA A 198 -1.07 -2.26 -8.48
N LYS A 199 -2.03 -1.66 -9.19
CA LYS A 199 -1.76 -0.47 -10.02
C LYS A 199 -1.42 0.75 -9.16
N GLU A 200 -2.07 0.94 -8.00
CA GLU A 200 -1.71 2.00 -7.07
C GLU A 200 -0.27 1.88 -6.55
N SER A 201 0.16 0.67 -6.18
CA SER A 201 1.54 0.46 -5.74
C SER A 201 2.53 0.73 -6.88
N ILE A 202 2.22 0.37 -8.13
CA ILE A 202 3.02 0.72 -9.30
C ILE A 202 3.09 2.24 -9.49
N ILE A 203 1.97 2.97 -9.40
CA ILE A 203 1.94 4.44 -9.53
C ILE A 203 2.86 5.10 -8.49
N LYS A 204 2.82 4.61 -7.24
CA LYS A 204 3.68 5.10 -6.15
C LYS A 204 5.16 4.84 -6.45
N ALA A 205 5.51 3.64 -6.92
CA ALA A 205 6.88 3.30 -7.32
C ALA A 205 7.35 4.17 -8.50
N TRP A 206 6.50 4.34 -9.51
CA TRP A 206 6.74 5.15 -10.70
C TRP A 206 7.02 6.61 -10.37
N PHE A 207 6.18 7.20 -9.52
CA PHE A 207 6.37 8.57 -9.12
C PHE A 207 7.70 8.75 -8.37
N HIS A 208 8.12 7.80 -7.53
CA HIS A 208 9.43 7.85 -6.87
C HIS A 208 10.59 7.90 -7.87
N GLN A 209 10.55 7.07 -8.91
CA GLN A 209 11.61 6.99 -9.92
C GLN A 209 11.65 8.21 -10.84
N TYR A 210 10.49 8.59 -11.39
CA TYR A 210 10.42 9.51 -12.52
C TYR A 210 9.86 10.89 -12.16
N GLN A 211 9.29 11.06 -10.96
CA GLN A 211 8.59 12.28 -10.53
C GLN A 211 7.52 12.74 -11.54
N LYS A 212 6.88 11.77 -12.21
CA LYS A 212 5.85 11.97 -13.24
C LYS A 212 4.60 11.19 -12.87
N LEU A 213 3.44 11.78 -13.14
CA LEU A 213 2.17 11.09 -12.99
C LEU A 213 1.94 10.14 -14.18
N ILE A 214 1.30 9.01 -13.90
CA ILE A 214 0.79 8.06 -14.89
C ILE A 214 -0.63 7.67 -14.50
N ASN A 215 -1.42 7.26 -15.48
CA ASN A 215 -2.79 6.83 -15.27
C ASN A 215 -2.84 5.31 -15.05
N PHE A 216 -3.92 4.84 -14.42
CA PHE A 216 -4.20 3.40 -14.33
C PHE A 216 -4.23 2.71 -15.69
N THR A 217 -4.72 3.41 -16.72
CA THR A 217 -4.77 2.91 -18.09
C THR A 217 -3.41 2.85 -18.76
N ASP A 218 -2.34 3.45 -18.22
CA ASP A 218 -0.98 3.31 -18.75
C ASP A 218 -0.32 2.01 -18.26
N ILE A 219 -0.93 1.35 -17.25
CA ILE A 219 -0.44 0.12 -16.63
C ILE A 219 -1.31 -1.04 -17.09
N ALA A 220 -0.73 -1.97 -17.84
CA ALA A 220 -1.43 -3.07 -18.47
C ALA A 220 -1.05 -4.41 -17.82
N PHE A 221 -2.02 -5.02 -17.15
CA PHE A 221 -1.92 -6.37 -16.59
C PHE A 221 -1.60 -7.39 -17.68
N GLN A 222 -0.58 -8.21 -17.44
CA GLN A 222 -0.09 -9.23 -18.37
C GLN A 222 -0.41 -10.64 -17.90
N SER A 223 -0.06 -10.95 -16.66
CA SER A 223 -0.20 -12.29 -16.10
C SER A 223 -0.19 -12.26 -14.58
N TYR A 224 -0.76 -13.30 -13.97
CA TYR A 224 -0.64 -13.56 -12.54
C TYR A 224 -0.17 -15.00 -12.32
N ARG A 225 0.77 -15.19 -11.39
CA ARG A 225 1.28 -16.52 -11.02
C ARG A 225 1.63 -16.54 -9.55
N HIS A 226 1.09 -17.52 -8.82
CA HIS A 226 1.23 -17.60 -7.35
C HIS A 226 0.84 -16.28 -6.66
N SER A 227 1.80 -15.62 -5.99
CA SER A 227 1.62 -14.36 -5.27
C SER A 227 2.18 -13.15 -6.04
N TYR A 228 2.33 -13.26 -7.35
CA TYR A 228 2.90 -12.22 -8.22
C TYR A 228 1.98 -11.85 -9.38
N LEU A 229 1.93 -10.56 -9.68
CA LEU A 229 1.25 -9.96 -10.82
C LEU A 229 2.28 -9.23 -11.68
N ASN A 230 2.22 -9.42 -12.99
CA ASN A 230 3.12 -8.75 -13.94
C ASN A 230 2.35 -7.72 -14.76
N PHE A 231 2.95 -6.56 -14.95
CA PHE A 231 2.38 -5.45 -15.70
C PHE A 231 3.39 -4.89 -16.70
N LEU A 232 2.87 -4.42 -17.82
CA LEU A 232 3.59 -3.56 -18.75
C LEU A 232 3.16 -2.11 -18.51
N ILE A 233 4.12 -1.20 -18.40
CA ILE A 233 3.86 0.23 -18.27
C ILE A 233 4.17 0.86 -19.62
N ASP A 234 3.10 1.28 -20.29
CA ASP A 234 3.13 1.93 -21.59
C ASP A 234 2.85 3.42 -21.38
N SER A 235 3.88 4.12 -20.89
CA SER A 235 3.82 5.57 -20.75
C SER A 235 4.53 6.22 -21.94
N THR A 236 3.76 6.89 -22.78
CA THR A 236 4.27 7.71 -23.90
C THR A 236 5.15 8.88 -23.43
N LEU A 237 5.31 9.08 -22.11
CA LEU A 237 5.88 10.27 -21.49
C LEU A 237 7.39 10.18 -21.17
N THR A 238 8.04 9.02 -21.30
CA THR A 238 9.44 8.88 -20.80
C THR A 238 10.41 7.99 -21.59
N HIS A 239 9.99 6.94 -22.29
CA HIS A 239 10.95 5.96 -22.83
C HIS A 239 10.59 5.43 -24.21
N THR A 240 11.63 5.14 -25.00
CA THR A 240 11.54 4.45 -26.30
C THR A 240 11.18 2.97 -26.16
N ASN A 241 11.27 2.40 -24.95
CA ASN A 241 10.92 1.02 -24.64
C ASN A 241 9.96 0.92 -23.44
N PRO A 242 8.97 0.02 -23.48
CA PRO A 242 8.03 -0.19 -22.40
C PRO A 242 8.73 -0.78 -21.16
N GLN A 243 8.30 -0.33 -19.97
CA GLN A 243 8.83 -0.78 -18.68
C GLN A 243 7.98 -1.92 -18.12
N THR A 244 8.56 -2.81 -17.32
CA THR A 244 7.82 -3.89 -16.65
C THR A 244 7.76 -3.67 -15.15
N ALA A 245 6.59 -3.85 -14.56
CA ALA A 245 6.43 -3.89 -13.11
C ALA A 245 6.08 -5.30 -12.65
N GLU A 246 6.74 -5.74 -11.59
CA GLU A 246 6.39 -6.95 -10.86
C GLU A 246 5.79 -6.53 -9.52
N VAL A 247 4.63 -7.08 -9.20
CA VAL A 247 3.90 -6.78 -7.98
C VAL A 247 3.72 -8.06 -7.18
N CYS A 248 4.33 -8.12 -6.00
CA CYS A 248 4.03 -9.14 -5.01
C CYS A 248 2.76 -8.74 -4.24
N PHE A 249 1.87 -9.69 -3.97
CA PHE A 249 0.67 -9.43 -3.17
C PHE A 249 0.51 -10.43 -2.02
N HIS A 250 -0.07 -9.94 -0.93
CA HIS A 250 -0.47 -10.71 0.22
C HIS A 250 -1.95 -10.43 0.50
N CYS A 251 -2.79 -11.45 0.33
CA CYS A 251 -4.23 -11.36 0.52
C CYS A 251 -4.64 -12.19 1.74
N THR A 252 -5.37 -11.58 2.66
CA THR A 252 -6.02 -12.27 3.78
C THR A 252 -7.53 -12.03 3.74
N LYS A 253 -8.27 -12.64 4.68
CA LYS A 253 -9.71 -12.36 4.84
C LYS A 253 -10.01 -10.92 5.28
N GLU A 254 -9.01 -10.15 5.69
CA GLU A 254 -9.20 -8.79 6.18
C GLU A 254 -8.72 -7.74 5.18
N LYS A 255 -7.61 -7.99 4.50
CA LYS A 255 -6.90 -6.98 3.71
C LYS A 255 -6.10 -7.57 2.56
N ILE A 256 -5.80 -6.72 1.60
CA ILE A 256 -4.87 -6.94 0.49
C ILE A 256 -3.72 -5.97 0.70
N ILE A 257 -2.48 -6.46 0.60
CA ILE A 257 -1.29 -5.63 0.54
C ILE A 257 -0.58 -5.94 -0.77
N THR A 258 -0.21 -4.92 -1.53
CA THR A 258 0.57 -5.05 -2.75
C THR A 258 1.89 -4.29 -2.64
N ILE A 259 2.95 -4.85 -3.21
CA ILE A 259 4.29 -4.27 -3.25
C ILE A 259 4.78 -4.34 -4.69
N ALA A 260 4.92 -3.17 -5.31
CA ALA A 260 5.45 -3.03 -6.65
C ALA A 260 6.94 -2.69 -6.60
N TYR A 261 7.68 -3.29 -7.52
CA TYR A 261 9.01 -2.85 -7.89
C TYR A 261 9.02 -2.45 -9.36
N ILE A 262 9.67 -1.33 -9.65
CA ILE A 262 10.02 -0.91 -11.01
C ILE A 262 11.53 -0.73 -11.11
#